data_AF-A0A0R0DJQ0-F1
#
_entry.id   AF-A0A0R0DJQ0-F1
#
_cell.length_a   1.000
_cell.length_b   1.000
_cell.length_c   1.000
_cell.angle_alpha   90.00
_cell.angle_beta   90.00
_cell.angle_gamma   90.00
#
_symmetry.space_group_name_H-M   'P 1'
#
loop_
_entity.id
_entity.type
_entity.pdbx_description
1 polymer ?
#
loop_
_entity_poly.entity_id
_entity_poly.type
_entity_poly.pdbx_seq_one_letter_code
_entity_poly.pdbx_strand_id
1 'polypeptide(L)'
;MLGSVPAQAIDLFGIERRHEARRQAAIKAHQAEQLEQIRAFDRILESANRDGLAMVITQIFNTGSRANSSLREHRDYTTSVGWELEGSNGGIHLLHSDRIKTNDGFVLNTVEGSFRINLVVPGTYRLQSVMQEHHYSDTHNMTLTRNQGAGGIGIYEINETAFVETETEEYYRPTSYKTVNHSYCSASYVVSGACASWSSWSEEHVDRQGGWDTRQVGRERDGLIVVSKPRQTLATLILAPGQVALMDTVFSRLPNNGYLRDTCARTGGQRVECQLASFSFQVVPARADALQHAITMVRNNGQVELAGMLERAVPVPLQISGAKADWRDGQWGQNYYLEVPAADTGK
;
A
#
# COMPACT_ATOMS: atom_id res chain seq x y z
N MET A 1 -65.78 33.45 12.06
CA MET A 1 -64.97 33.71 10.85
C MET A 1 -63.74 32.84 10.94
N LEU A 2 -63.70 31.73 10.18
CA LEU A 2 -62.55 30.84 10.06
C LEU A 2 -61.75 31.31 8.84
N GLY A 3 -60.55 31.84 9.05
CA GLY A 3 -59.60 32.19 7.99
C GLY A 3 -58.68 31.00 7.73
N SER A 4 -58.75 30.43 6.52
CA SER A 4 -57.92 29.32 6.06
C SER A 4 -56.47 29.76 5.84
N VAL A 5 -55.54 29.10 6.51
CA VAL A 5 -54.09 29.16 6.19
C VAL A 5 -53.86 28.22 5.00
N PRO A 6 -53.27 28.66 3.87
CA PRO A 6 -52.95 27.75 2.79
C PRO A 6 -51.79 26.85 3.21
N ALA A 7 -52.04 25.55 3.28
CA ALA A 7 -50.99 24.55 3.41
C ALA A 7 -50.06 24.68 2.20
N GLN A 8 -48.83 25.14 2.44
CA GLN A 8 -47.76 25.03 1.46
C GLN A 8 -47.51 23.53 1.26
N ALA A 9 -48.01 22.99 0.15
CA ALA A 9 -47.71 21.64 -0.28
C ALA A 9 -46.19 21.56 -0.51
N ILE A 10 -45.48 20.93 0.43
CA ILE A 10 -44.09 20.54 0.23
C ILE A 10 -44.11 19.59 -0.96
N ASP A 11 -43.55 20.01 -2.09
CA ASP A 11 -43.41 19.18 -3.29
C ASP A 11 -42.39 18.08 -3.03
N LEU A 12 -42.84 17.04 -2.32
CA LEU A 12 -42.11 15.82 -1.99
C LEU A 12 -41.59 15.13 -3.27
N PHE A 13 -42.36 15.19 -4.36
CA PHE A 13 -41.96 14.68 -5.68
C PHE A 13 -40.81 15.48 -6.30
N GLY A 14 -40.72 16.78 -6.04
CA GLY A 14 -39.59 17.63 -6.44
C GLY A 14 -38.34 17.42 -5.59
N ILE A 15 -38.48 16.98 -4.33
CA ILE A 15 -37.35 16.63 -3.45
C ILE A 15 -36.77 15.27 -3.84
N GLU A 16 -37.61 14.25 -4.04
CA GLU A 16 -37.15 12.91 -4.47
C GLU A 16 -36.45 12.96 -5.83
N ARG A 17 -37.00 13.70 -6.81
CA ARG A 17 -36.34 13.89 -8.12
C ARG A 17 -34.97 14.59 -8.00
N ARG A 18 -34.81 15.52 -7.06
CA ARG A 18 -33.51 16.18 -6.79
C ARG A 18 -32.51 15.26 -6.12
N HIS A 19 -32.96 14.39 -5.20
CA HIS A 19 -32.10 13.38 -4.58
C HIS A 19 -31.66 12.31 -5.60
N GLU A 20 -32.57 11.84 -6.45
CA GLU A 20 -32.23 10.88 -7.50
C GLU A 20 -31.29 11.51 -8.53
N ALA A 21 -31.54 12.75 -8.97
CA ALA A 21 -30.63 13.47 -9.85
C ALA A 21 -29.22 13.64 -9.25
N ARG A 22 -29.12 13.92 -7.93
CA ARG A 22 -27.84 14.00 -7.22
C ARG A 22 -27.14 12.65 -7.12
N ARG A 23 -27.87 11.55 -6.86
CA ARG A 23 -27.32 10.19 -6.86
C ARG A 23 -26.78 9.80 -8.23
N GLN A 24 -27.57 10.03 -9.28
CA GLN A 24 -27.15 9.78 -10.65
C GLN A 24 -25.94 10.64 -11.05
N ALA A 25 -25.88 11.90 -10.63
CA ALA A 25 -24.72 12.75 -10.84
C ALA A 25 -23.48 12.25 -10.09
N ALA A 26 -23.62 11.78 -8.84
CA ALA A 26 -22.53 11.21 -8.06
C ALA A 26 -22.00 9.89 -8.68
N ILE A 27 -22.89 9.01 -9.15
CA ILE A 27 -22.51 7.78 -9.85
C ILE A 27 -21.73 8.12 -11.13
N LYS A 28 -22.24 9.06 -11.94
CA LYS A 28 -21.56 9.51 -13.16
C LYS A 28 -20.20 10.15 -12.88
N ALA A 29 -20.10 10.97 -11.84
CA ALA A 29 -18.85 11.59 -11.43
C ALA A 29 -17.83 10.54 -11.00
N HIS A 30 -18.25 9.56 -10.21
CA HIS A 30 -17.39 8.44 -9.80
C HIS A 30 -16.93 7.60 -10.99
N GLN A 31 -17.83 7.29 -11.93
CA GLN A 31 -17.48 6.58 -13.16
C GLN A 31 -16.50 7.37 -14.03
N ALA A 32 -16.66 8.69 -14.12
CA ALA A 32 -15.75 9.57 -14.86
C ALA A 32 -14.36 9.59 -14.21
N GLU A 33 -14.28 9.68 -12.89
CA GLU A 33 -13.03 9.61 -12.13
C GLU A 33 -12.31 8.27 -12.34
N GLN A 34 -13.04 7.15 -12.28
CA GLN A 34 -12.48 5.82 -12.56
C GLN A 34 -11.93 5.72 -13.99
N LEU A 35 -12.67 6.25 -14.98
CA LEU A 35 -12.23 6.24 -16.37
C LEU A 35 -10.98 7.11 -16.58
N GLU A 36 -10.88 8.25 -15.88
CA GLU A 36 -9.69 9.10 -15.92
C GLU A 36 -8.46 8.39 -15.34
N GLN A 37 -8.63 7.68 -14.21
CA GLN A 37 -7.57 6.88 -13.61
C GLN A 37 -7.11 5.75 -14.55
N ILE A 38 -8.03 5.05 -15.21
CA ILE A 38 -7.72 4.03 -16.21
C ILE A 38 -6.89 4.63 -17.37
N ARG A 39 -7.33 5.76 -17.93
CA ARG A 39 -6.60 6.41 -19.03
C ARG A 39 -5.23 6.94 -18.60
N ALA A 40 -5.11 7.44 -17.37
CA ALA A 40 -3.83 7.86 -16.83
C ALA A 40 -2.86 6.69 -16.69
N PHE A 41 -3.39 5.54 -16.27
CA PHE A 41 -2.65 4.30 -16.18
C PHE A 41 -2.17 3.80 -17.55
N ASP A 42 -3.05 3.76 -18.56
CA ASP A 42 -2.69 3.36 -19.92
C ASP A 42 -1.54 4.22 -20.48
N ARG A 43 -1.58 5.55 -20.27
CA ARG A 43 -0.48 6.45 -20.65
C ARG A 43 0.86 6.14 -19.97
N ILE A 44 0.84 5.76 -18.70
CA ILE A 44 2.05 5.36 -17.97
C ILE A 44 2.63 4.08 -18.59
N LEU A 45 1.78 3.09 -18.88
CA LEU A 45 2.21 1.85 -19.51
C LEU A 45 2.77 2.07 -20.92
N GLU A 46 2.11 2.89 -21.73
CA GLU A 46 2.61 3.26 -23.05
C GLU A 46 3.97 3.95 -22.98
N SER A 47 4.13 4.90 -22.05
CA SER A 47 5.43 5.56 -21.85
C SER A 47 6.49 4.56 -21.43
N ALA A 48 6.22 3.74 -20.42
CA ALA A 48 7.14 2.73 -19.95
C ALA A 48 7.58 1.75 -21.05
N ASN A 49 6.64 1.35 -21.90
CA ASN A 49 6.93 0.49 -23.05
C ASN A 49 7.79 1.21 -24.10
N ARG A 50 7.55 2.50 -24.38
CA ARG A 50 8.42 3.31 -25.26
C ARG A 50 9.81 3.51 -24.68
N ASP A 51 9.90 3.67 -23.36
CA ASP A 51 11.15 3.88 -22.63
C ASP A 51 11.93 2.56 -22.43
N GLY A 52 11.40 1.43 -22.92
CA GLY A 52 12.04 0.12 -22.87
C GLY A 52 12.06 -0.52 -21.47
N LEU A 53 11.22 -0.05 -20.54
CA LEU A 53 11.08 -0.64 -19.21
C LEU A 53 10.52 -2.06 -19.32
N ALA A 54 10.95 -2.92 -18.39
CA ALA A 54 10.38 -4.23 -18.19
C ALA A 54 9.17 -4.14 -17.26
N MET A 55 8.14 -4.92 -17.54
CA MET A 55 6.96 -5.09 -16.70
C MET A 55 7.08 -6.41 -15.94
N VAL A 56 7.13 -6.36 -14.61
CA VAL A 56 7.20 -7.54 -13.75
C VAL A 56 5.86 -7.74 -13.04
N ILE A 57 5.23 -8.87 -13.32
CA ILE A 57 3.96 -9.30 -12.75
C ILE A 57 4.25 -10.31 -11.66
N THR A 58 3.81 -10.01 -10.44
CA THR A 58 3.92 -10.89 -9.27
C THR A 58 2.57 -11.17 -8.67
N GLN A 59 2.38 -12.32 -8.06
CA GLN A 59 1.14 -12.60 -7.34
C GLN A 59 1.12 -11.88 -6.00
N ILE A 60 -0.05 -11.37 -5.63
CA ILE A 60 -0.28 -10.84 -4.29
C ILE A 60 -0.61 -12.03 -3.40
N PHE A 61 0.27 -12.33 -2.45
CA PHE A 61 0.01 -13.34 -1.44
C PHE A 61 -0.56 -12.65 -0.19
N ASN A 62 -1.89 -12.63 -0.08
CA ASN A 62 -2.53 -12.16 1.15
C ASN A 62 -2.49 -13.27 2.20
N THR A 63 -1.48 -13.25 3.06
CA THR A 63 -1.35 -14.22 4.17
C THR A 63 -2.39 -13.99 5.29
N GLY A 64 -3.24 -12.95 5.21
CA GLY A 64 -4.15 -12.53 6.27
C GLY A 64 -5.65 -12.60 5.97
N SER A 65 -6.11 -12.91 4.75
CA SER A 65 -7.52 -12.68 4.38
C SER A 65 -8.48 -13.87 4.45
N ARG A 66 -8.04 -15.08 4.83
CA ARG A 66 -8.98 -16.18 5.07
C ARG A 66 -9.44 -16.24 6.53
N ALA A 67 -10.48 -15.46 6.81
CA ALA A 67 -11.63 -15.78 7.66
C ALA A 67 -11.38 -16.62 8.93
N ASN A 68 -11.18 -15.95 10.07
CA ASN A 68 -12.03 -16.08 11.26
C ASN A 68 -11.48 -15.20 12.39
N SER A 69 -12.40 -14.77 13.25
CA SER A 69 -12.29 -13.81 14.36
C SER A 69 -11.30 -14.16 15.50
N SER A 70 -10.26 -14.95 15.24
CA SER A 70 -9.19 -15.27 16.20
C SER A 70 -7.79 -14.81 15.77
N LEU A 71 -7.62 -14.24 14.56
CA LEU A 71 -6.32 -13.83 14.02
C LEU A 71 -5.99 -12.36 14.29
N ARG A 72 -5.82 -11.97 15.56
CA ARG A 72 -5.10 -10.74 15.91
C ARG A 72 -3.60 -10.83 15.59
N GLU A 73 -3.05 -12.04 15.53
CA GLU A 73 -1.60 -12.32 15.38
C GLU A 73 -0.98 -12.00 14.00
N HIS A 74 -1.76 -11.53 13.02
CA HIS A 74 -1.25 -11.16 11.69
C HIS A 74 -1.36 -9.66 11.38
N ARG A 75 -1.71 -8.83 12.37
CA ARG A 75 -1.66 -7.36 12.24
C ARG A 75 -0.29 -6.77 12.61
N ASP A 76 0.56 -7.55 13.25
CA ASP A 76 1.71 -7.01 13.97
C ASP A 76 2.97 -6.89 13.11
N TYR A 77 2.95 -7.37 11.86
CA TYR A 77 4.10 -7.21 10.97
C TYR A 77 3.76 -7.21 9.49
N THR A 78 4.55 -6.45 8.72
CA THR A 78 4.59 -6.52 7.25
C THR A 78 5.94 -7.06 6.80
N THR A 79 5.99 -7.75 5.66
CA THR A 79 7.26 -8.27 5.10
C THR A 79 7.40 -7.84 3.65
N SER A 80 8.63 -7.57 3.26
CA SER A 80 8.98 -7.21 1.90
C SER A 80 10.33 -7.78 1.49
N VAL A 81 10.50 -8.03 0.20
CA VAL A 81 11.75 -8.49 -0.39
C VAL A 81 12.38 -7.39 -1.23
N GLY A 82 13.65 -7.12 -1.00
CA GLY A 82 14.44 -6.13 -1.70
C GLY A 82 15.26 -6.74 -2.83
N TRP A 83 14.95 -6.31 -4.06
CA TRP A 83 15.71 -6.65 -5.26
C TRP A 83 16.60 -5.48 -5.64
N GLU A 84 17.86 -5.73 -5.92
CA GLU A 84 18.81 -4.69 -6.31
C GLU A 84 19.28 -4.92 -7.75
N LEU A 85 19.26 -3.87 -8.55
CA LEU A 85 19.80 -3.91 -9.91
C LEU A 85 21.32 -3.94 -9.86
N GLU A 86 21.93 -4.91 -10.54
CA GLU A 86 23.38 -5.01 -10.67
C GLU A 86 23.99 -3.75 -11.30
N GLY A 87 25.03 -3.20 -10.65
CA GLY A 87 25.70 -1.98 -11.09
C GLY A 87 24.99 -0.69 -10.67
N SER A 88 23.85 -0.76 -9.98
CA SER A 88 23.24 0.40 -9.33
C SER A 88 23.93 0.68 -7.99
N ASN A 89 24.15 1.96 -7.65
CA ASN A 89 24.71 2.35 -6.36
C ASN A 89 23.62 2.38 -5.27
N GLY A 90 23.03 1.22 -4.96
CA GLY A 90 22.17 1.02 -3.79
C GLY A 90 20.66 1.25 -3.98
N GLY A 91 20.15 1.12 -5.21
CA GLY A 91 18.71 1.17 -5.46
C GLY A 91 18.01 -0.14 -5.08
N ILE A 92 17.35 -0.19 -3.92
CA ILE A 92 16.47 -1.30 -3.56
C ILE A 92 15.13 -1.11 -4.29
N HIS A 93 14.85 -1.97 -5.25
CA HIS A 93 13.54 -2.11 -5.88
C HIS A 93 12.71 -3.14 -5.10
N LEU A 94 11.73 -2.64 -4.35
CA LEU A 94 10.75 -3.50 -3.66
C LEU A 94 9.76 -4.03 -4.70
N LEU A 95 9.88 -5.30 -5.09
CA LEU A 95 8.88 -5.96 -5.95
C LEU A 95 7.68 -6.49 -5.14
N HIS A 96 7.82 -6.56 -3.82
CA HIS A 96 6.80 -7.12 -2.92
C HIS A 96 6.74 -6.34 -1.61
N SER A 97 5.88 -5.32 -1.49
CA SER A 97 5.45 -4.74 -0.20
C SER A 97 4.03 -4.18 -0.35
N ASP A 98 3.21 -4.34 0.68
CA ASP A 98 1.83 -3.81 0.72
C ASP A 98 1.77 -2.28 0.88
N ARG A 99 2.92 -1.64 1.11
CA ARG A 99 3.11 -0.19 1.10
C ARG A 99 4.42 0.13 0.40
N ILE A 100 4.39 0.89 -0.69
CA ILE A 100 5.62 1.34 -1.35
C ILE A 100 5.54 2.80 -1.75
N LYS A 101 6.44 3.59 -1.16
CA LYS A 101 7.14 4.69 -1.84
C LYS A 101 8.42 4.10 -2.43
N THR A 102 8.58 4.19 -3.73
CA THR A 102 9.85 4.00 -4.44
C THR A 102 10.39 5.37 -4.81
N ASN A 103 11.71 5.54 -4.81
CA ASN A 103 12.32 6.74 -5.37
C ASN A 103 12.38 6.67 -6.91
N ASP A 104 12.37 5.47 -7.52
CA ASP A 104 12.69 5.30 -8.95
C ASP A 104 11.85 4.22 -9.70
N GLY A 105 10.63 3.87 -9.26
CA GLY A 105 9.81 2.90 -10.02
C GLY A 105 8.34 2.89 -9.67
N PHE A 106 7.44 2.96 -10.66
CA PHE A 106 6.00 2.96 -10.40
C PHE A 106 5.54 1.54 -10.00
N VAL A 107 5.00 1.42 -8.78
CA VAL A 107 4.31 0.22 -8.30
C VAL A 107 2.81 0.42 -8.50
N LEU A 108 2.18 -0.43 -9.30
CA LEU A 108 0.76 -0.35 -9.60
C LEU A 108 0.08 -1.64 -9.11
N ASN A 109 -0.76 -1.49 -8.09
CA ASN A 109 -1.59 -2.58 -7.55
C ASN A 109 -2.84 -2.71 -8.42
N THR A 110 -2.75 -3.37 -9.57
CA THR A 110 -3.91 -3.50 -10.46
C THR A 110 -3.95 -4.85 -11.17
N VAL A 111 -4.47 -5.88 -10.48
CA VAL A 111 -5.53 -6.75 -11.01
C VAL A 111 -6.32 -7.33 -9.82
N GLU A 112 -7.49 -6.76 -9.51
CA GLU A 112 -8.50 -7.29 -8.56
C GLU A 112 -7.95 -7.97 -7.29
N GLY A 113 -6.90 -7.41 -6.68
CA GLY A 113 -6.29 -7.92 -5.44
C GLY A 113 -5.47 -9.21 -5.56
N SER A 114 -5.23 -9.72 -6.78
CA SER A 114 -4.52 -11.01 -7.00
C SER A 114 -3.12 -10.86 -7.61
N PHE A 115 -2.85 -9.78 -8.34
CA PHE A 115 -1.55 -9.52 -8.97
C PHE A 115 -1.10 -8.08 -8.77
N ARG A 116 0.23 -7.90 -8.73
CA ARG A 116 0.92 -6.60 -8.70
C ARG A 116 1.77 -6.46 -9.95
N ILE A 117 1.75 -5.26 -10.54
CA ILE A 117 2.52 -4.90 -11.72
C ILE A 117 3.57 -3.89 -11.29
N ASN A 118 4.83 -4.20 -11.57
CA ASN A 118 5.97 -3.32 -11.32
C ASN A 118 6.62 -2.95 -12.66
N LEU A 119 6.85 -1.66 -12.88
CA LEU A 119 7.62 -1.19 -14.04
C LEU A 119 9.04 -0.89 -13.58
N VAL A 120 10.01 -1.56 -14.19
CA VAL A 120 11.41 -1.52 -13.76
C VAL A 120 12.35 -1.40 -14.96
N VAL A 121 13.56 -0.91 -14.75
CA VAL A 121 14.58 -0.88 -15.80
C VAL A 121 15.03 -2.31 -16.15
N PRO A 122 15.33 -2.62 -17.41
CA PRO A 122 15.85 -3.94 -17.77
C PRO A 122 17.25 -4.18 -17.18
N GLY A 123 17.57 -5.44 -16.89
CA GLY A 123 18.86 -5.83 -16.33
C GLY A 123 18.80 -7.04 -15.39
N THR A 124 19.89 -7.24 -14.66
CA THR A 124 20.02 -8.33 -13.68
C THR A 124 19.70 -7.83 -12.28
N TYR A 125 18.67 -8.39 -11.67
CA TYR A 125 18.23 -8.09 -10.31
C TYR A 125 18.65 -9.20 -9.36
N ARG A 126 19.22 -8.81 -8.22
CA ARG A 126 19.65 -9.72 -7.15
C ARG A 126 18.76 -9.54 -5.93
N LEU A 127 18.25 -10.64 -5.39
CA LEU A 127 17.59 -10.63 -4.09
C LEU A 127 18.65 -10.43 -3.01
N GLN A 128 18.67 -9.24 -2.41
CA GLN A 128 19.72 -8.82 -1.48
C GLN A 128 19.22 -8.58 -0.06
N SER A 129 17.91 -8.40 0.13
CA SER A 129 17.39 -8.15 1.46
C SER A 129 15.95 -8.60 1.66
N VAL A 130 15.59 -8.77 2.93
CA VAL A 130 14.21 -8.85 3.41
C VAL A 130 14.04 -7.75 4.45
N MET A 131 13.00 -6.93 4.28
CA MET A 131 12.61 -5.92 5.26
C MET A 131 11.30 -6.33 5.91
N GLN A 132 11.22 -6.14 7.22
CA GLN A 132 10.07 -6.45 8.04
C GLN A 132 9.74 -5.26 8.93
N GLU A 133 8.48 -4.88 8.98
CA GLU A 133 7.98 -3.90 9.95
C GLU A 133 7.36 -4.68 11.10
N HIS A 134 7.75 -4.39 12.34
CA HIS A 134 7.18 -4.98 13.55
C HIS A 134 6.49 -3.86 14.33
N HIS A 135 5.17 -3.93 14.42
CA HIS A 135 4.37 -2.98 15.16
C HIS A 135 4.40 -3.34 16.64
N TYR A 136 4.33 -2.35 17.53
CA TYR A 136 4.30 -2.56 18.99
C TYR A 136 5.53 -3.28 19.54
N SER A 137 6.70 -3.09 18.93
CA SER A 137 7.96 -3.70 19.31
C SER A 137 9.03 -2.64 19.57
N ASP A 138 9.95 -2.90 20.49
CA ASP A 138 11.08 -2.03 20.80
C ASP A 138 12.38 -2.81 20.99
N THR A 139 13.52 -2.11 21.11
CA THR A 139 14.81 -2.76 21.40
C THR A 139 15.24 -2.68 22.87
N HIS A 140 14.36 -2.26 23.79
CA HIS A 140 14.72 -1.99 25.20
C HIS A 140 15.30 -3.23 25.92
N ASN A 141 14.86 -4.42 25.53
CA ASN A 141 15.31 -5.69 26.13
C ASN A 141 16.49 -6.34 25.40
N MET A 142 17.09 -5.67 24.41
CA MET A 142 18.24 -6.22 23.69
C MET A 142 19.53 -6.03 24.48
N THR A 143 20.33 -7.10 24.59
CA THR A 143 21.70 -7.00 25.06
C THR A 143 22.57 -6.45 23.93
N LEU A 144 23.19 -5.30 24.15
CA LEU A 144 24.04 -4.64 23.15
C LEU A 144 25.50 -4.73 23.58
N THR A 145 26.34 -5.19 22.67
CA THR A 145 27.78 -5.26 22.85
C THR A 145 28.46 -4.03 22.26
N ARG A 146 29.70 -3.77 22.71
CA ARG A 146 30.48 -2.61 22.28
C ARG A 146 31.02 -2.75 20.85
N ASN A 147 31.23 -3.99 20.40
CA ASN A 147 31.82 -4.32 19.11
C ASN A 147 30.93 -5.34 18.39
N GLN A 148 30.69 -5.15 17.10
CA GLN A 148 30.10 -6.20 16.28
C GLN A 148 31.08 -7.39 16.23
N GLY A 149 30.64 -8.55 16.70
CA GLY A 149 31.38 -9.80 16.48
C GLY A 149 31.45 -10.15 14.99
N ALA A 150 32.36 -11.04 14.62
CA ALA A 150 32.46 -11.61 13.27
C ALA A 150 31.73 -12.97 13.20
N GLY A 151 31.43 -13.46 12.00
CA GLY A 151 30.99 -14.85 11.78
C GLY A 151 29.57 -15.05 11.24
N GLY A 152 28.78 -13.99 11.04
CA GLY A 152 27.48 -14.11 10.38
C GLY A 152 27.57 -14.25 8.86
N ILE A 153 26.46 -14.68 8.23
CA ILE A 153 26.28 -14.71 6.77
C ILE A 153 25.90 -13.35 6.17
N GLY A 154 25.74 -12.32 7.00
CA GLY A 154 25.19 -11.02 6.60
C GLY A 154 25.01 -10.06 7.77
N ILE A 155 24.23 -9.01 7.53
CA ILE A 155 23.85 -8.00 8.51
C ILE A 155 22.36 -8.15 8.82
N TYR A 156 22.01 -8.05 10.11
CA TYR A 156 20.66 -7.92 10.60
C TYR A 156 20.50 -6.54 11.24
N GLU A 157 19.85 -5.63 10.53
CA GLU A 157 19.67 -4.24 10.92
C GLU A 157 18.31 -4.07 11.57
N ILE A 158 18.25 -3.38 12.70
CA ILE A 158 17.03 -3.08 13.44
C ILE A 158 17.00 -1.57 13.63
N ASN A 159 16.01 -0.91 13.05
CA ASN A 159 15.79 0.51 13.19
C ASN A 159 14.54 0.72 14.03
N GLU A 160 14.68 1.40 15.16
CA GLU A 160 13.54 1.89 15.93
C GLU A 160 12.82 2.98 15.13
N THR A 161 11.51 2.86 15.04
CA THR A 161 10.64 3.80 14.34
C THR A 161 9.34 3.94 15.10
N ALA A 162 8.49 4.84 14.63
CA ALA A 162 7.10 4.87 15.02
C ALA A 162 6.19 4.78 13.79
N PHE A 163 5.02 4.16 13.97
CA PHE A 163 3.97 4.04 12.98
C PHE A 163 2.76 4.85 13.44
N VAL A 164 2.09 5.52 12.51
CA VAL A 164 0.82 6.20 12.78
C VAL A 164 -0.32 5.25 12.46
N GLU A 165 -1.08 4.89 13.49
CA GLU A 165 -2.31 4.11 13.36
C GLU A 165 -3.50 5.05 13.38
N THR A 166 -4.37 4.92 12.38
CA THR A 166 -5.60 5.69 12.33
C THR A 166 -6.70 4.96 13.10
N GLU A 167 -7.15 5.54 14.20
CA GLU A 167 -8.25 5.05 15.00
C GLU A 167 -9.52 5.87 14.72
N THR A 168 -10.66 5.20 14.61
CA THR A 168 -11.97 5.88 14.57
C THR A 168 -12.39 6.21 16.00
N GLU A 169 -12.54 7.49 16.30
CA GLU A 169 -13.01 7.98 17.59
C GLU A 169 -14.37 8.65 17.43
N GLU A 170 -15.29 8.39 18.35
CA GLU A 170 -16.54 9.15 18.47
C GLU A 170 -16.28 10.49 19.14
N TYR A 171 -16.81 11.56 18.57
CA TYR A 171 -16.74 12.89 19.16
C TYR A 171 -18.07 13.61 19.02
N TYR A 172 -18.38 14.45 20.00
CA TYR A 172 -19.55 15.32 19.93
C TYR A 172 -19.21 16.54 19.07
N ARG A 173 -19.85 16.66 17.90
CA ARG A 173 -19.72 17.83 17.04
C ARG A 173 -20.73 18.89 17.48
N PRO A 174 -20.29 20.12 17.81
CA PRO A 174 -21.21 21.19 18.17
C PRO A 174 -22.03 21.64 16.95
N THR A 175 -23.22 22.18 17.22
CA THR A 175 -24.06 22.84 16.20
C THR A 175 -23.31 24.02 15.60
N SER A 176 -23.26 24.10 14.27
CA SER A 176 -22.70 25.25 13.56
C SER A 176 -23.81 26.15 13.05
N TYR A 177 -23.60 27.46 13.20
CA TYR A 177 -24.53 28.49 12.77
C TYR A 177 -23.91 29.27 11.61
N LYS A 178 -24.76 29.72 10.69
CA LYS A 178 -24.38 30.62 9.62
C LYS A 178 -25.30 31.83 9.66
N THR A 179 -24.69 33.01 9.68
CA THR A 179 -25.41 34.27 9.56
C THR A 179 -25.73 34.54 8.10
N VAL A 180 -26.99 34.77 7.80
CA VAL A 180 -27.47 35.21 6.49
C VAL A 180 -27.90 36.67 6.61
N ASN A 181 -27.32 37.51 5.77
CA ASN A 181 -27.66 38.93 5.72
C ASN A 181 -28.73 39.16 4.67
N HIS A 182 -29.83 39.77 5.08
CA HIS A 182 -30.89 40.22 4.21
C HIS A 182 -30.80 41.72 4.04
N SER A 183 -30.99 42.18 2.80
CA SER A 183 -31.15 43.59 2.50
C SER A 183 -32.32 43.75 1.53
N TYR A 184 -33.27 44.63 1.87
CA TYR A 184 -34.28 45.07 0.91
C TYR A 184 -34.35 46.59 0.87
N CYS A 185 -34.84 47.08 -0.25
CA CYS A 185 -35.10 48.50 -0.43
C CYS A 185 -36.36 48.90 0.33
N SER A 186 -36.23 49.67 1.40
CA SER A 186 -37.35 50.08 2.24
C SER A 186 -38.06 51.34 1.74
N ALA A 187 -37.40 52.13 0.89
CA ALA A 187 -38.02 53.24 0.17
C ALA A 187 -37.37 53.42 -1.21
N SER A 188 -38.17 53.64 -2.25
CA SER A 188 -37.71 53.91 -3.61
C SER A 188 -38.23 55.26 -4.12
N TYR A 189 -37.47 55.88 -5.02
CA TYR A 189 -37.91 57.09 -5.70
C TYR A 189 -38.98 56.74 -6.75
N VAL A 190 -40.14 57.41 -6.67
CA VAL A 190 -41.32 57.13 -7.53
C VAL A 190 -41.01 57.29 -9.03
N VAL A 191 -40.09 58.19 -9.39
CA VAL A 191 -39.81 58.53 -10.80
C VAL A 191 -38.78 57.59 -11.44
N SER A 192 -37.73 57.22 -10.71
CA SER A 192 -36.61 56.43 -11.27
C SER A 192 -36.64 54.96 -10.87
N GLY A 193 -37.47 54.58 -9.90
CA GLY A 193 -37.45 53.25 -9.28
C GLY A 193 -36.17 52.96 -8.49
N ALA A 194 -35.23 53.91 -8.43
CA ALA A 194 -33.97 53.75 -7.71
C ALA A 194 -34.23 53.68 -6.21
N CYS A 195 -33.48 52.83 -5.50
CA CYS A 195 -33.62 52.69 -4.07
C CYS A 195 -33.10 53.93 -3.34
N ALA A 196 -33.95 54.57 -2.54
CA ALA A 196 -33.64 55.74 -1.73
C ALA A 196 -33.11 55.36 -0.33
N SER A 197 -33.57 54.23 0.23
CA SER A 197 -33.13 53.73 1.53
C SER A 197 -33.13 52.21 1.59
N TRP A 198 -32.08 51.65 2.19
CA TRP A 198 -31.92 50.21 2.41
C TRP A 198 -32.13 49.88 3.87
N SER A 199 -32.85 48.79 4.11
CA SER A 199 -32.93 48.16 5.43
C SER A 199 -32.24 46.81 5.38
N SER A 200 -31.40 46.54 6.37
CA SER A 200 -30.67 45.27 6.49
C SER A 200 -30.83 44.68 7.88
N TRP A 201 -30.98 43.36 7.94
CA TRP A 201 -30.89 42.60 9.18
C TRP A 201 -30.17 41.28 8.90
N SER A 202 -29.66 40.69 9.97
CA SER A 202 -28.98 39.41 9.96
C SER A 202 -29.84 38.39 10.71
N GLU A 203 -29.98 37.20 10.14
CA GLU A 203 -30.59 36.05 10.82
C GLU A 203 -29.54 34.94 10.94
N GLU A 204 -29.46 34.31 12.12
CA GLU A 204 -28.66 33.12 12.31
C GLU A 204 -29.48 31.89 12.00
N HIS A 205 -29.02 31.10 11.04
CA HIS A 205 -29.58 29.79 10.75
C HIS A 205 -28.63 28.69 11.23
N VAL A 206 -29.18 27.59 11.71
CA VAL A 206 -28.40 26.37 11.92
C VAL A 206 -27.95 25.88 10.54
N ASP A 207 -26.66 25.98 10.28
CA ASP A 207 -26.04 25.46 9.05
C ASP A 207 -25.89 23.94 9.15
N ARG A 208 -25.53 23.46 10.34
CA ARG A 208 -25.42 22.03 10.63
C ARG A 208 -25.77 21.74 12.08
N GLN A 209 -26.68 20.79 12.28
CA GLN A 209 -27.07 20.37 13.63
C GLN A 209 -25.94 19.61 14.33
N GLY A 210 -25.75 19.88 15.62
CA GLY A 210 -24.80 19.15 16.45
C GLY A 210 -25.25 17.72 16.72
N GLY A 211 -24.29 16.83 16.95
CA GLY A 211 -24.55 15.42 17.15
C GLY A 211 -23.26 14.61 17.33
N TRP A 212 -23.42 13.34 17.69
CA TRP A 212 -22.30 12.40 17.68
C TRP A 212 -21.90 12.12 16.24
N ASP A 213 -20.60 12.28 15.97
CA ASP A 213 -20.00 11.86 14.71
C ASP A 213 -18.70 11.13 14.99
N THR A 214 -18.16 10.50 13.96
CA THR A 214 -16.88 9.82 14.01
C THR A 214 -15.82 10.70 13.35
N ARG A 215 -14.61 10.65 13.91
CA ARG A 215 -13.42 11.22 13.28
C ARG A 215 -12.31 10.19 13.26
N GLN A 216 -11.43 10.33 12.28
CA GLN A 216 -10.20 9.57 12.21
C GLN A 216 -9.11 10.32 12.97
N VAL A 217 -8.49 9.68 13.96
CA VAL A 217 -7.39 10.24 14.75
C VAL A 217 -6.16 9.38 14.54
N GLY A 218 -5.05 10.00 14.15
CA GLY A 218 -3.76 9.32 14.09
C GLY A 218 -3.16 9.19 15.49
N ARG A 219 -2.74 7.98 15.87
CA ARG A 219 -1.95 7.72 17.07
C ARG A 219 -0.62 7.11 16.70
N GLU A 220 0.44 7.66 17.27
CA GLU A 220 1.78 7.14 17.10
C GLU A 220 1.98 5.89 18.00
N ARG A 221 2.65 4.88 17.44
CA ARG A 221 2.96 3.60 18.07
C ARG A 221 4.40 3.24 17.77
N ASP A 222 5.16 2.87 18.78
CA ASP A 222 6.52 2.39 18.59
C ASP A 222 6.53 1.10 17.75
N GLY A 223 7.59 0.93 16.98
CA GLY A 223 7.83 -0.27 16.20
C GLY A 223 9.25 -0.36 15.70
N LEU A 224 9.55 -1.45 15.00
CA LEU A 224 10.87 -1.73 14.45
C LEU A 224 10.78 -1.97 12.96
N ILE A 225 11.75 -1.45 12.21
CA ILE A 225 12.04 -1.89 10.85
C ILE A 225 13.27 -2.76 10.91
N VAL A 226 13.09 -4.03 10.61
CA VAL A 226 14.14 -5.04 10.58
C VAL A 226 14.54 -5.31 9.14
N VAL A 227 15.82 -5.21 8.81
CA VAL A 227 16.35 -5.53 7.48
C VAL A 227 17.42 -6.61 7.58
N SER A 228 17.16 -7.77 6.99
CA SER A 228 18.12 -8.86 6.86
C SER A 228 18.82 -8.76 5.51
N LYS A 229 20.15 -8.64 5.51
CA LYS A 229 21.01 -8.44 4.33
C LYS A 229 22.11 -9.51 4.29
N PRO A 230 21.90 -10.67 3.65
CA PRO A 230 22.96 -11.64 3.44
C PRO A 230 24.06 -11.08 2.53
N ARG A 231 25.31 -11.50 2.74
CA ARG A 231 26.44 -11.10 1.87
C ARG A 231 26.40 -11.78 0.51
N GLN A 232 25.77 -12.95 0.44
CA GLN A 232 25.66 -13.73 -0.78
C GLN A 232 24.33 -13.44 -1.48
N THR A 233 24.35 -13.37 -2.81
CA THR A 233 23.14 -13.28 -3.63
C THR A 233 22.30 -14.54 -3.45
N LEU A 234 21.01 -14.36 -3.17
CA LEU A 234 20.10 -15.47 -2.88
C LEU A 234 19.36 -15.99 -4.10
N ALA A 235 18.91 -15.06 -4.92
CA ALA A 235 18.18 -15.31 -6.14
C ALA A 235 18.49 -14.22 -7.14
N THR A 236 18.49 -14.58 -8.42
CA THR A 236 18.69 -13.64 -9.52
C THR A 236 17.51 -13.71 -10.48
N LEU A 237 17.05 -12.54 -10.91
CA LEU A 237 16.06 -12.34 -11.96
C LEU A 237 16.72 -11.54 -13.09
N ILE A 238 16.54 -11.97 -14.34
CA ILE A 238 17.10 -11.27 -15.50
C ILE A 238 15.93 -10.79 -16.35
N LEU A 239 15.91 -9.49 -16.66
CA LEU A 239 14.85 -8.84 -17.42
C LEU A 239 15.41 -8.21 -18.69
N ALA A 240 14.80 -8.54 -19.83
CA ALA A 240 15.10 -7.91 -21.10
C ALA A 240 14.30 -6.59 -21.29
N PRO A 241 14.79 -5.64 -22.11
CA PRO A 241 14.04 -4.43 -22.44
C PRO A 241 12.65 -4.74 -23.01
N GLY A 242 11.62 -4.05 -22.51
CA GLY A 242 10.22 -4.24 -22.94
C GLY A 242 9.60 -5.60 -22.56
N GLN A 243 10.29 -6.44 -21.79
CA GLN A 243 9.78 -7.75 -21.41
C GLN A 243 8.59 -7.62 -20.45
N VAL A 244 7.54 -8.40 -20.70
CA VAL A 244 6.47 -8.64 -19.74
C VAL A 244 6.76 -9.97 -19.05
N ALA A 245 7.28 -9.91 -17.82
CA ALA A 245 7.74 -11.04 -17.05
C ALA A 245 6.69 -11.44 -16.00
N LEU A 246 6.22 -12.68 -16.03
CA LEU A 246 5.48 -13.29 -14.94
C LEU A 246 6.50 -13.97 -14.01
N MET A 247 6.72 -13.40 -12.83
CA MET A 247 7.74 -13.85 -11.89
C MET A 247 7.14 -14.69 -10.77
N ASP A 248 7.85 -15.73 -10.37
CA ASP A 248 7.56 -16.45 -9.13
C ASP A 248 7.55 -15.49 -7.94
N THR A 249 6.62 -15.69 -7.02
CA THR A 249 6.47 -14.79 -5.88
C THR A 249 7.44 -15.20 -4.79
N VAL A 250 8.30 -14.28 -4.38
CA VAL A 250 9.23 -14.48 -3.28
C VAL A 250 8.73 -13.75 -2.06
N PHE A 251 8.63 -14.44 -0.94
CA PHE A 251 8.32 -13.82 0.34
C PHE A 251 9.12 -14.45 1.47
N SER A 252 9.25 -13.73 2.58
CA SER A 252 9.90 -14.23 3.79
C SER A 252 8.85 -14.47 4.86
N ARG A 253 8.81 -15.67 5.43
CA ARG A 253 7.91 -15.99 6.56
C ARG A 253 8.65 -15.75 7.89
N LEU A 254 7.99 -15.09 8.85
CA LEU A 254 8.50 -15.01 10.22
C LEU A 254 8.41 -16.37 10.92
N PRO A 255 9.32 -16.69 11.85
CA PRO A 255 10.47 -15.90 12.34
C PRO A 255 11.78 -16.23 11.62
N ASN A 256 11.75 -16.62 10.35
CA ASN A 256 12.79 -17.47 9.77
C ASN A 256 14.12 -16.77 9.38
N ASN A 257 14.40 -15.58 9.92
CA ASN A 257 15.68 -14.89 9.80
C ASN A 257 16.22 -14.63 11.21
N GLY A 258 17.30 -15.32 11.59
CA GLY A 258 17.91 -15.23 12.91
C GLY A 258 19.15 -14.34 12.93
N TYR A 259 19.49 -13.82 14.10
CA TYR A 259 20.73 -13.06 14.34
C TYR A 259 21.48 -13.58 15.56
N LEU A 260 22.80 -13.34 15.58
CA LEU A 260 23.66 -13.68 16.69
C LEU A 260 23.54 -12.61 17.78
N ARG A 261 22.85 -12.91 18.89
CA ARG A 261 22.50 -11.93 19.93
C ARG A 261 23.71 -11.22 20.55
N ASP A 262 24.82 -11.94 20.71
CA ASP A 262 26.10 -11.47 21.24
C ASP A 262 26.86 -10.55 20.28
N THR A 263 26.39 -10.38 19.04
CA THR A 263 27.02 -9.53 18.03
C THR A 263 26.29 -8.21 17.79
N CYS A 264 25.18 -7.97 18.49
CA CYS A 264 24.37 -6.78 18.33
C CYS A 264 25.04 -5.54 18.94
N ALA A 265 25.27 -4.51 18.13
CA ALA A 265 25.81 -3.24 18.59
C ALA A 265 24.94 -2.08 18.10
N ARG A 266 24.85 -1.01 18.89
CA ARG A 266 24.18 0.23 18.46
C ARG A 266 25.11 1.02 17.56
N THR A 267 24.77 1.12 16.28
CA THR A 267 25.59 1.81 15.26
C THR A 267 25.10 3.23 14.96
N GLY A 268 23.91 3.59 15.42
CA GLY A 268 23.35 4.95 15.37
C GLY A 268 22.29 5.15 16.46
N GLY A 269 21.78 6.38 16.61
CA GLY A 269 20.86 6.74 17.71
C GLY A 269 19.69 5.75 17.89
N GLN A 270 19.02 5.41 16.79
CA GLN A 270 17.88 4.47 16.75
C GLN A 270 18.21 3.17 15.99
N ARG A 271 19.48 2.94 15.65
CA ARG A 271 19.91 1.84 14.77
C ARG A 271 20.78 0.85 15.51
N VAL A 272 20.34 -0.41 15.53
CA VAL A 272 21.07 -1.56 16.05
C VAL A 272 21.41 -2.47 14.88
N GLU A 273 22.63 -2.99 14.87
CA GLU A 273 23.06 -3.96 13.88
C GLU A 273 23.67 -5.18 14.56
N CYS A 274 23.25 -6.35 14.11
CA CYS A 274 23.75 -7.65 14.53
C CYS A 274 24.29 -8.42 13.32
N GLN A 275 25.08 -9.45 13.56
CA GLN A 275 25.43 -10.43 12.53
C GLN A 275 24.23 -11.33 12.24
N LEU A 276 23.92 -11.50 10.96
CA LEU A 276 22.86 -12.39 10.48
C LEU A 276 23.32 -13.85 10.63
N ALA A 277 22.55 -14.66 11.34
CA ALA A 277 22.85 -16.08 11.60
C ALA A 277 22.24 -16.99 10.54
N SER A 278 21.00 -16.69 10.16
CA SER A 278 20.24 -17.46 9.17
C SER A 278 19.38 -16.53 8.32
N PHE A 279 19.16 -16.93 7.09
CA PHE A 279 18.28 -16.27 6.14
C PHE A 279 17.44 -17.31 5.43
N SER A 280 16.15 -17.09 5.31
CA SER A 280 15.30 -17.94 4.48
C SER A 280 14.23 -17.15 3.76
N PHE A 281 13.80 -17.73 2.64
CA PHE A 281 12.72 -17.22 1.84
C PHE A 281 11.95 -18.36 1.20
N GLN A 282 10.70 -18.09 0.88
CA GLN A 282 9.82 -19.01 0.19
C GLN A 282 9.58 -18.51 -1.22
N VAL A 283 9.62 -19.43 -2.18
CA VAL A 283 9.28 -19.17 -3.58
C VAL A 283 7.98 -19.90 -3.91
N VAL A 284 7.00 -19.13 -4.37
CA VAL A 284 5.73 -19.65 -4.86
C VAL A 284 5.70 -19.56 -6.38
N PRO A 285 5.52 -20.68 -7.07
CA PRO A 285 5.41 -20.69 -8.52
C PRO A 285 4.31 -19.74 -9.00
N ALA A 286 4.60 -18.95 -10.02
CA ALA A 286 3.58 -18.13 -10.64
C ALA A 286 2.51 -18.99 -11.31
N ARG A 287 1.24 -18.63 -11.09
CA ARG A 287 0.07 -19.31 -11.65
C ARG A 287 -0.43 -18.63 -12.91
N ALA A 288 -0.03 -19.17 -14.06
CA ALA A 288 -0.45 -18.67 -15.37
C ALA A 288 -1.97 -18.77 -15.59
N ASP A 289 -2.64 -19.78 -15.03
CA ASP A 289 -4.10 -19.93 -15.07
C ASP A 289 -4.82 -18.80 -14.32
N ALA A 290 -4.30 -18.41 -13.15
CA ALA A 290 -4.83 -17.28 -12.40
C ALA A 290 -4.59 -15.95 -13.15
N LEU A 291 -3.44 -15.80 -13.83
CA LEU A 291 -3.17 -14.62 -14.65
C LEU A 291 -4.17 -14.53 -15.81
N GLN A 292 -4.48 -15.65 -16.48
CA GLN A 292 -5.44 -15.64 -17.58
C GLN A 292 -6.85 -15.23 -17.14
N HIS A 293 -7.27 -15.64 -15.95
CA HIS A 293 -8.52 -15.18 -15.36
C HIS A 293 -8.49 -13.68 -15.09
N ALA A 294 -7.41 -13.19 -14.48
CA ALA A 294 -7.15 -11.77 -14.24
C ALA A 294 -7.21 -10.94 -15.53
N ILE A 295 -6.57 -11.40 -16.62
CA ILE A 295 -6.61 -10.76 -17.95
C ILE A 295 -8.05 -10.61 -18.46
N THR A 296 -8.85 -11.67 -18.31
CA THR A 296 -10.25 -11.67 -18.73
C THR A 296 -11.07 -10.62 -17.96
N MET A 297 -10.88 -10.52 -16.65
CA MET A 297 -11.56 -9.53 -15.81
C MET A 297 -11.15 -8.10 -16.17
N VAL A 298 -9.85 -7.84 -16.31
CA VAL A 298 -9.30 -6.54 -16.74
C VAL A 298 -9.90 -6.12 -18.08
N ARG A 299 -9.99 -7.05 -19.04
CA ARG A 299 -10.61 -6.81 -20.34
C ARG A 299 -12.10 -6.45 -20.21
N ASN A 300 -12.85 -7.21 -19.41
CA ASN A 300 -14.28 -6.98 -19.18
C ASN A 300 -14.56 -5.63 -18.49
N ASN A 301 -13.61 -5.15 -17.68
CA ASN A 301 -13.66 -3.86 -17.01
C ASN A 301 -13.24 -2.69 -17.93
N GLY A 302 -13.08 -2.92 -19.24
CA GLY A 302 -12.79 -1.89 -20.25
C GLY A 302 -11.31 -1.55 -20.40
N GLN A 303 -10.41 -2.24 -19.70
CA GLN A 303 -8.95 -2.00 -19.75
C GLN A 303 -8.30 -2.89 -20.83
N VAL A 304 -8.71 -2.69 -22.09
CA VAL A 304 -8.32 -3.56 -23.22
C VAL A 304 -6.81 -3.52 -23.49
N GLU A 305 -6.19 -2.35 -23.34
CA GLU A 305 -4.76 -2.17 -23.57
C GLU A 305 -3.93 -2.90 -22.52
N LEU A 306 -4.23 -2.71 -21.23
CA LEU A 306 -3.60 -3.47 -20.14
C LEU A 306 -3.77 -4.98 -20.36
N ALA A 307 -4.98 -5.44 -20.68
CA ALA A 307 -5.21 -6.86 -20.94
C ALA A 307 -4.31 -7.37 -22.09
N GLY A 308 -4.20 -6.62 -23.19
CA GLY A 308 -3.30 -6.96 -24.29
C GLY A 308 -1.82 -6.95 -23.93
N MET A 309 -1.39 -6.10 -22.98
CA MET A 309 -0.02 -6.14 -22.46
C MET A 309 0.22 -7.37 -21.59
N LEU A 310 -0.72 -7.69 -20.69
CA LEU A 310 -0.64 -8.85 -19.78
C LEU A 310 -0.65 -10.17 -20.54
N GLU A 311 -1.31 -10.25 -21.71
CA GLU A 311 -1.27 -11.43 -22.58
C GLU A 311 0.13 -11.75 -23.13
N ARG A 312 1.04 -10.76 -23.13
CA ARG A 312 2.45 -10.97 -23.51
C ARG A 312 3.30 -11.50 -22.36
N ALA A 313 2.73 -11.71 -21.18
CA ALA A 313 3.47 -12.16 -20.02
C ALA A 313 4.06 -13.55 -20.24
N VAL A 314 5.37 -13.66 -20.02
CA VAL A 314 6.10 -14.93 -20.10
C VAL A 314 6.62 -15.29 -18.70
N PRO A 315 6.45 -16.54 -18.24
CA PRO A 315 7.08 -17.00 -17.00
C PRO A 315 8.59 -16.83 -17.04
N VAL A 316 9.16 -16.18 -16.02
CA VAL A 316 10.61 -16.02 -15.87
C VAL A 316 11.07 -16.75 -14.62
N PRO A 317 11.87 -17.83 -14.76
CA PRO A 317 12.35 -18.59 -13.62
C PRO A 317 13.39 -17.78 -12.83
N LEU A 318 13.33 -17.88 -11.51
CA LEU A 318 14.35 -17.34 -10.63
C LEU A 318 15.57 -18.28 -10.60
N GLN A 319 16.76 -17.71 -10.72
CA GLN A 319 18.01 -18.45 -10.51
C GLN A 319 18.33 -18.41 -9.02
N ILE A 320 18.05 -19.50 -8.31
CA ILE A 320 18.19 -19.56 -6.86
C ILE A 320 19.55 -20.15 -6.48
N SER A 321 20.29 -19.47 -5.61
CA SER A 321 21.61 -19.87 -5.11
C SER A 321 21.58 -20.50 -3.71
N GLY A 322 20.43 -20.46 -3.01
CA GLY A 322 20.25 -21.07 -1.70
C GLY A 322 19.97 -22.58 -1.74
N ALA A 323 20.25 -23.27 -0.64
CA ALA A 323 19.92 -24.69 -0.49
C ALA A 323 18.41 -24.87 -0.34
N LYS A 324 17.84 -25.92 -0.95
CA LYS A 324 16.45 -26.31 -0.74
C LYS A 324 16.31 -26.89 0.67
N ALA A 325 15.32 -26.44 1.42
CA ALA A 325 14.97 -27.04 2.70
C ALA A 325 14.14 -28.30 2.46
N ASP A 326 14.75 -29.49 2.63
CA ASP A 326 14.09 -30.78 2.40
C ASP A 326 12.94 -31.08 3.40
N TRP A 327 12.91 -30.39 4.54
CA TRP A 327 11.99 -30.67 5.65
C TRP A 327 10.92 -29.60 5.86
N ARG A 328 10.82 -28.62 4.94
CA ARG A 328 9.75 -27.62 4.92
C ARG A 328 9.34 -27.35 3.48
N ASP A 329 8.51 -28.21 2.89
CA ASP A 329 7.56 -27.72 1.89
C ASP A 329 6.68 -26.74 2.65
N GLY A 330 6.98 -25.45 2.51
CA GLY A 330 6.19 -24.45 3.19
C GLY A 330 4.79 -24.54 2.62
N GLN A 331 3.79 -24.22 3.44
CA GLN A 331 2.36 -24.31 3.13
C GLN A 331 1.95 -23.78 1.73
N TRP A 332 2.76 -22.89 1.15
CA TRP A 332 2.47 -22.16 -0.08
C TRP A 332 3.48 -22.41 -1.22
N GLY A 333 4.62 -23.06 -0.98
CA GLY A 333 5.73 -23.13 -1.93
C GLY A 333 7.05 -23.64 -1.34
N GLN A 334 8.11 -23.64 -2.14
CA GLN A 334 9.41 -24.19 -1.76
C GLN A 334 10.18 -23.21 -0.87
N ASN A 335 10.68 -23.69 0.28
CA ASN A 335 11.59 -22.91 1.12
C ASN A 335 13.05 -23.10 0.71
N TYR A 336 13.79 -22.00 0.78
CA TYR A 336 15.23 -21.92 0.59
C TYR A 336 15.86 -21.25 1.80
N TYR A 337 17.07 -21.67 2.15
CA TYR A 337 17.79 -21.16 3.31
C TYR A 337 19.28 -20.97 3.04
N LEU A 338 19.87 -20.02 3.77
CA LEU A 338 21.29 -19.87 4.01
C LEU A 338 21.50 -19.80 5.52
N GLU A 339 22.46 -20.57 6.03
CA GLU A 339 22.85 -20.54 7.43
C GLU A 339 24.38 -20.50 7.52
N VAL A 340 24.91 -19.97 8.63
CA VAL A 340 26.33 -20.14 8.94
C VAL A 340 26.60 -21.65 8.93
N PRO A 341 27.56 -22.15 8.12
CA PRO A 341 27.93 -23.56 8.18
C PRO A 341 28.24 -23.89 9.63
N ALA A 342 27.70 -24.98 10.15
CA ALA A 342 28.15 -25.50 11.43
C ALA A 342 29.67 -25.67 11.29
N ALA A 343 30.45 -24.74 11.84
CA ALA A 343 31.86 -24.98 12.08
C ALA A 343 31.88 -26.31 12.85
N ASP A 344 32.83 -27.20 12.53
CA ASP A 344 33.15 -28.37 13.34
C ASP A 344 33.15 -27.94 14.81
N THR A 345 32.01 -28.10 15.48
CA THR A 345 31.93 -28.01 16.93
C THR A 345 32.48 -29.35 17.36
N GLY A 346 33.81 -29.42 17.39
CA GLY A 346 34.53 -30.51 17.99
C GLY A 346 34.09 -30.64 19.44
N LYS A 347 33.15 -31.57 19.66
CA LYS A 347 32.72 -32.19 20.93
C LYS A 347 32.18 -31.28 22.03
#